data_AF-A0A453LYX3-F1
#
_entry.id   AF-A0A453LYX3-F1
#
_cell.length_a   1.000
_cell.length_b   1.000
_cell.length_c   1.000
_cell.angle_alpha   90.00
_cell.angle_beta   90.00
_cell.angle_gamma   90.00
#
_symmetry.space_group_name_H-M   'P 1'
#
loop_
_entity.id
_entity.type
_entity.pdbx_description
1 polymer ?
#
loop_
_entity_poly.entity_id
_entity_poly.type
_entity_poly.pdbx_seq_one_letter_code
_entity_poly.pdbx_strand_id
1 'polypeptide(L)' 'SELHLTHLQVKNVTNNPIDGKEGRIYIPDQEVSKLTLTSDIKGLKRERREAKKNKEHSKKQKVNPE' A
#
# COMPACT_ATOMS: atom_id res chain seq x y z
N SER A 1 -21.51 -9.78 -54.32
CA SER A 1 -22.00 -8.90 -53.24
C SER A 1 -20.96 -8.86 -52.16
N GLU A 2 -20.54 -7.64 -51.81
CA GLU A 2 -19.36 -7.31 -51.03
C GLU A 2 -19.33 -8.03 -49.67
N LEU A 3 -18.22 -8.70 -49.39
CA LEU A 3 -17.89 -9.18 -48.06
C LEU A 3 -17.52 -7.96 -47.21
N HIS A 4 -18.43 -7.51 -46.34
CA HIS A 4 -18.07 -6.62 -45.24
C HIS A 4 -17.13 -7.39 -44.31
N LEU A 5 -15.83 -7.26 -44.55
CA LEU A 5 -14.80 -7.80 -43.69
C LEU A 5 -14.88 -7.05 -42.36
N THR A 6 -15.53 -7.68 -41.37
CA THR A 6 -15.57 -7.19 -40.00
C THR A 6 -14.14 -6.96 -39.53
N HIS A 7 -13.81 -5.71 -39.23
CA HIS A 7 -12.52 -5.29 -38.71
C HIS A 7 -12.20 -6.12 -37.45
N LEU A 8 -11.28 -7.10 -37.55
CA LEU A 8 -10.88 -7.90 -36.40
C LEU A 8 -10.25 -6.97 -35.36
N GLN A 9 -10.96 -6.74 -34.26
CA GLN A 9 -10.45 -5.93 -33.16
C GLN A 9 -9.39 -6.73 -32.40
N VAL A 10 -8.19 -6.16 -32.30
CA VAL A 10 -7.12 -6.75 -31.50
C VAL A 10 -7.45 -6.53 -30.02
N LYS A 11 -7.50 -7.62 -29.24
CA LYS A 11 -7.84 -7.57 -27.82
C LYS A 11 -6.86 -6.67 -27.05
N ASN A 12 -7.38 -5.91 -26.09
CA ASN A 12 -6.64 -4.98 -25.23
C ASN A 12 -5.93 -3.84 -25.99
N VAL A 13 -6.27 -3.64 -27.27
CA VAL A 13 -5.69 -2.60 -28.11
C VAL A 13 -6.79 -1.70 -28.62
N THR A 14 -6.60 -0.39 -28.44
CA THR A 14 -7.49 0.65 -28.94
C THR A 14 -6.73 1.59 -29.87
N ASN A 15 -7.27 1.85 -31.06
CA ASN A 15 -6.71 2.82 -32.00
C ASN A 15 -7.48 4.13 -31.85
N ASN A 16 -6.87 5.13 -31.22
CA ASN A 16 -7.42 6.46 -31.02
C ASN A 16 -6.84 7.42 -32.09
N PRO A 17 -7.66 8.17 -32.83
CA PRO A 17 -7.18 9.08 -33.88
C PRO A 17 -6.35 10.26 -33.35
N ILE A 18 -6.46 10.59 -32.06
CA ILE A 18 -5.72 11.69 -31.42
C ILE A 18 -4.52 11.15 -30.66
N ASP A 19 -4.73 10.15 -29.81
CA ASP A 19 -3.72 9.63 -28.88
C ASP A 19 -2.89 8.45 -29.45
N GLY A 20 -3.24 7.97 -30.65
CA GLY A 20 -2.56 6.87 -31.32
C GLY A 20 -3.02 5.49 -30.80
N LYS A 21 -2.12 4.50 -30.87
CA LYS A 21 -2.43 3.11 -30.52
C LYS A 21 -2.15 2.86 -29.03
N GLU A 22 -3.19 2.57 -28.27
CA GLU A 22 -3.15 2.33 -26.84
C GLU A 22 -3.27 0.83 -26.53
N GLY A 23 -2.51 0.37 -25.52
CA GLY A 23 -2.59 -0.98 -24.97
C GLY A 23 -3.06 -0.98 -23.52
N ARG A 24 -4.04 -1.82 -23.16
CA ARG A 24 -4.54 -1.97 -21.79
C ARG A 24 -3.81 -3.12 -21.08
N ILE A 25 -3.27 -2.85 -19.90
CA ILE A 25 -2.66 -3.85 -19.01
C ILE A 25 -3.66 -4.18 -17.91
N TYR A 26 -3.90 -5.48 -17.69
CA TYR A 26 -4.69 -5.94 -16.55
C TYR A 26 -3.83 -5.96 -15.29
N ILE A 27 -4.28 -5.26 -14.24
CA ILE A 27 -3.65 -5.27 -12.92
C ILE A 27 -4.56 -6.11 -12.02
N PRO A 28 -4.12 -7.28 -11.54
CA PRO A 28 -4.92 -8.12 -10.64
C PRO A 28 -4.97 -7.54 -9.23
N ASP A 29 -5.99 -7.96 -8.46
CA ASP A 29 -6.04 -7.70 -7.03
C ASP A 29 -4.82 -8.29 -6.31
N GLN A 30 -4.12 -7.47 -5.54
CA GLN A 30 -2.92 -7.88 -4.81
C GLN A 30 -3.24 -8.10 -3.32
N GLU A 31 -3.09 -9.33 -2.84
CA GLU A 31 -3.21 -9.65 -1.42
C GLU A 31 -1.99 -9.15 -0.63
N VAL A 32 -2.07 -7.94 -0.07
CA VAL A 32 -1.02 -7.36 0.79
C VAL A 32 -1.10 -7.82 2.26
N SER A 33 -2.16 -8.53 2.64
CA SER A 33 -2.45 -8.95 4.03
C SER A 33 -1.44 -9.97 4.59
N LYS A 34 -0.75 -10.71 3.73
CA LYS A 34 0.27 -11.70 4.10
C LYS A 34 1.63 -11.08 4.41
N LEU A 35 1.81 -9.78 4.14
CA LEU A 35 3.04 -9.07 4.46
C LEU A 35 3.06 -8.75 5.95
N THR A 36 3.60 -9.67 6.75
CA THR A 36 3.91 -9.40 8.14
C THR A 36 4.99 -8.33 8.22
N LEU A 37 4.71 -7.22 8.92
CA LEU A 37 5.75 -6.31 9.38
C LEU A 37 6.82 -7.15 10.10
N THR A 38 8.07 -7.08 9.65
CA THR A 38 9.18 -7.75 10.34
C THR A 38 9.17 -7.27 11.79
N SER A 39 9.28 -8.20 12.74
CA SER A 39 9.04 -7.96 14.17
C SER A 39 9.91 -6.85 14.78
N ASP A 40 10.99 -6.47 14.10
CA ASP A 40 12.07 -5.65 14.62
C ASP A 40 12.01 -4.19 14.10
N ILE A 41 10.83 -3.74 13.67
CA ILE A 41 10.65 -2.36 13.20
C ILE A 41 10.58 -1.39 14.39
N LYS A 42 11.59 -0.54 14.48
CA LYS A 42 11.66 0.56 15.46
C LYS A 42 10.65 1.66 15.14
N GLY A 43 10.21 2.37 16.18
CA GLY A 43 9.34 3.53 16.06
C GLY A 43 7.85 3.21 15.97
N LEU A 44 7.45 1.98 16.29
CA LEU A 44 6.07 1.53 16.23
C LEU A 44 5.21 2.29 17.24
N LYS A 45 3.92 2.53 16.93
CA LYS A 45 3.01 3.25 17.84
C LYS A 45 2.92 2.57 19.23
N ARG A 46 3.03 1.24 19.30
CA ARG A 46 3.09 0.47 20.54
C ARG A 46 4.29 0.87 21.40
N GLU A 47 5.49 0.83 20.83
CA GLU A 47 6.74 1.24 21.48
C GLU A 47 6.63 2.66 22.06
N ARG A 48 6.10 3.61 21.27
CA ARG A 48 5.91 5.01 21.74
C ARG A 48 4.91 5.12 22.89
N ARG A 49 3.87 4.29 22.93
CA ARG A 49 2.87 4.27 24.01
C ARG A 49 3.45 3.70 25.30
N GLU A 50 4.21 2.61 25.20
CA GLU A 50 4.89 1.98 26.34
C GLU A 50 5.97 2.90 26.93
N ALA A 51 6.78 3.54 26.08
CA ALA A 51 7.79 4.52 26.51
C ALA A 51 7.16 5.74 27.23
N LYS A 52 5.95 6.17 26.85
CA LYS A 52 5.21 7.23 27.56
C LYS A 52 4.76 6.78 28.95
N LYS A 53 4.17 5.58 29.07
CA LYS A 53 3.72 5.01 30.35
C LYS A 53 4.90 4.85 31.33
N ASN A 54 6.01 4.30 30.87
CA ASN A 54 7.20 4.11 31.73
C ASN A 54 7.75 5.44 32.26
N LYS A 55 7.73 6.51 31.46
CA LYS A 55 8.14 7.87 31.91
C LYS A 55 7.22 8.47 32.97
N GLU A 56 5.94 8.12 33.00
CA GLU A 56 5.01 8.62 34.03
C GLU A 56 5.22 7.91 35.37
N HIS A 57 5.53 6.61 35.36
CA HIS A 57 5.80 5.85 36.58
C HIS A 57 7.14 6.23 37.23
N SER A 58 8.17 6.60 36.45
CA SER A 58 9.48 6.99 37.01
C SER A 58 9.50 8.36 37.70
N LYS A 59 8.49 9.21 37.52
CA LYS A 59 8.46 10.57 38.12
C LYS A 59 7.95 10.62 39.56
N LYS A 60 7.54 9.49 40.16
CA LYS A 60 6.82 9.48 41.46
C LYS A 60 7.64 9.17 42.71
N GLN A 61 8.96 9.04 42.63
CA GLN A 61 9.79 8.90 43.84
C GLN A 61 10.86 10.00 43.90
N LYS A 62 10.45 11.15 44.46
CA LYS A 62 11.40 12.05 45.13
C LYS A 62 11.33 11.70 46.61
N VAL A 63 12.23 10.81 47.06
CA VAL A 63 12.43 10.53 48.49
C VAL A 63 13.24 11.71 49.04
N ASN A 64 12.65 12.50 49.94
CA ASN A 64 13.39 13.49 50.72
C ASN A 64 14.12 12.75 51.85
N PRO A 65 15.46 12.80 51.93
CA PRO A 65 16.17 12.37 53.13
C PRO A 65 16.02 13.45 54.22
N GLU A 66 15.67 13.00 55.43
CA GLU A 66 15.64 13.80 56.66
C GLU A 66 17.06 13.94 57.25
#